data_AF-A0AAD6B8A8-F1
#
_entry.id   AF-A0AAD6B8A8-F1
#
_cell.length_a   1.000
_cell.length_b   1.000
_cell.length_c   1.000
_cell.angle_alpha   90.00
_cell.angle_beta   90.00
_cell.angle_gamma   90.00
#
_symmetry.space_group_name_H-M   'P 1'
#
loop_
_entity.id
_entity.type
_entity.pdbx_description
1 polymer ?
#
loop_
_entity_poly.entity_id
_entity_poly.type
_entity_poly.pdbx_seq_one_letter_code
_entity_poly.pdbx_strand_id
1 'polypeptide(L)'
;MENSCHQTKYLISYGAFAKVKESQRMSDEGKMDQGEADGIRKRCRTVGFALQAEMSHFHQQREVDFKQMMQAYLTEQIAFYQRVVQQLERTLRMYDGL
;
A
#
# COMPACT_ATOMS: atom_id res chain seq x y z
N MET A 1 -3.68 1.08 7.20
CA MET A 1 -3.78 0.58 5.80
C MET A 1 -2.53 -0.15 5.34
N GLU A 2 -1.31 0.33 5.59
CA GLU A 2 -0.06 -0.35 5.18
C GLU A 2 0.07 -1.80 5.70
N ASN A 3 -0.33 -2.04 6.96
CA ASN A 3 -0.31 -3.38 7.57
C ASN A 3 -1.27 -4.37 6.91
N SER A 4 -2.39 -3.89 6.37
CA SER A 4 -3.38 -4.75 5.69
C SER A 4 -2.87 -5.17 4.31
N CYS A 5 -2.28 -4.25 3.54
CA CYS A 5 -1.66 -4.57 2.25
C CYS A 5 -0.48 -5.54 2.40
N HIS A 6 0.36 -5.37 3.44
CA HIS A 6 1.45 -6.30 3.74
C HIS A 6 0.94 -7.70 4.14
N GLN A 7 -0.14 -7.80 4.92
CA GLN A 7 -0.74 -9.10 5.27
C GLN A 7 -1.32 -9.83 4.06
N THR A 8 -2.03 -9.14 3.17
CA THR A 8 -2.59 -9.76 1.96
C THR A 8 -1.48 -10.18 0.99
N LYS A 9 -0.43 -9.36 0.85
CA LYS A 9 0.80 -9.68 0.10
C LYS A 9 1.45 -10.96 0.59
N TYR A 10 1.62 -11.09 1.91
CA TYR A 10 2.26 -12.25 2.52
C TYR A 10 1.41 -13.50 2.28
N LEU A 11 0.10 -13.42 2.49
CA LEU A 11 -0.81 -14.56 2.37
C LEU A 11 -0.84 -15.13 0.94
N ILE A 12 -0.93 -14.27 -0.08
CA ILE A 12 -0.99 -14.69 -1.49
C ILE A 12 0.34 -15.32 -1.92
N SER A 13 1.47 -14.66 -1.59
CA SER A 13 2.80 -15.17 -1.94
C SER A 13 3.08 -16.51 -1.24
N TYR A 14 2.82 -16.58 0.07
CA TYR A 14 3.06 -17.77 0.88
C TYR A 14 2.21 -18.96 0.43
N GLY A 15 0.93 -18.73 0.11
CA GLY A 15 0.03 -19.74 -0.43
C GLY A 15 0.50 -20.26 -1.80
N ALA A 16 1.00 -19.38 -2.67
CA ALA A 16 1.52 -19.76 -3.98
C ALA A 16 2.83 -20.58 -3.85
N PHE A 17 3.75 -20.16 -2.98
CA PHE A 17 4.98 -20.91 -2.68
C PHE A 17 4.70 -22.28 -2.07
N ALA A 18 3.77 -22.36 -1.11
CA ALA A 18 3.36 -23.63 -0.52
C ALA A 18 2.82 -24.59 -1.58
N LYS A 19 2.02 -24.09 -2.52
CA LYS A 19 1.43 -24.91 -3.59
C LYS A 19 2.46 -25.41 -4.60
N VAL A 20 3.48 -24.61 -4.93
CA VAL A 20 4.60 -25.06 -5.79
C VAL A 20 5.45 -26.12 -5.10
N LYS A 21 5.71 -25.95 -3.80
CA LYS A 21 6.48 -26.93 -3.01
C LYS A 21 5.73 -28.25 -2.90
N GLU A 22 4.43 -28.19 -2.63
CA GLU A 22 3.58 -29.37 -2.54
C GLU A 22 3.42 -30.07 -3.89
N SER A 23 3.24 -29.30 -4.98
CA SER A 23 3.16 -29.88 -6.33
C SER A 23 4.45 -30.60 -6.72
N GLN A 24 5.62 -30.05 -6.37
CA GLN A 24 6.88 -30.74 -6.63
C GLN A 24 7.00 -32.03 -5.81
N ARG A 25 6.64 -31.99 -4.52
CA ARG A 25 6.66 -33.19 -3.66
C ARG A 25 5.75 -34.30 -4.20
N MET A 26 4.54 -33.97 -4.65
CA MET A 26 3.63 -34.94 -5.24
C MET A 26 4.16 -35.54 -6.54
N SER A 27 4.90 -34.76 -7.34
CA SER A 27 5.60 -35.26 -8.53
C SER A 27 6.71 -36.24 -8.15
N ASP A 28 7.55 -35.87 -7.17
CA ASP A 28 8.66 -36.70 -6.69
C ASP A 28 8.17 -38.03 -6.09
N GLU A 29 6.96 -38.04 -5.51
CA GLU A 29 6.29 -39.24 -4.99
C GLU A 29 5.55 -40.06 -6.08
N GLY A 30 5.61 -39.64 -7.35
CA GLY A 30 4.92 -40.29 -8.47
C GLY A 30 3.40 -40.13 -8.45
N LYS A 31 2.86 -39.23 -7.62
CA LYS A 31 1.42 -38.97 -7.47
C LYS A 31 0.89 -37.89 -8.42
N MET A 32 1.79 -37.24 -9.17
CA MET A 32 1.46 -36.19 -10.12
C MET A 32 2.47 -36.22 -11.27
N ASP A 33 2.03 -35.83 -12.47
CA ASP A 33 2.93 -35.69 -13.61
C ASP A 33 3.86 -34.47 -13.47
N GLN A 34 5.11 -34.62 -13.90
CA GLN A 34 6.10 -33.53 -13.81
C GLN A 34 5.72 -32.33 -14.70
N GLY A 35 5.07 -32.56 -15.84
CA GLY A 35 4.55 -31.49 -16.69
C GLY A 35 3.45 -30.68 -16.00
N GLU A 36 2.63 -31.33 -15.16
CA GLU A 36 1.63 -30.65 -14.34
C GLU A 36 2.30 -29.82 -13.22
N ALA A 37 3.33 -30.35 -12.55
CA ALA A 37 4.13 -29.63 -11.55
C ALA A 37 4.76 -28.36 -12.14
N ASP A 38 5.35 -28.48 -13.33
CA ASP A 38 6.00 -27.38 -14.03
C ASP A 38 4.98 -26.35 -14.53
N GLY A 39 3.79 -26.79 -14.93
CA GLY A 39 2.65 -25.92 -15.22
C GLY A 39 2.20 -25.10 -14.01
N ILE A 40 2.14 -25.71 -12.81
CA ILE A 40 1.85 -25.01 -11.55
C ILE A 40 2.97 -23.99 -11.24
N ARG A 41 4.23 -24.39 -11.36
CA ARG A 41 5.39 -23.53 -11.14
C ARG A 41 5.41 -22.32 -12.07
N LYS A 42 5.15 -22.52 -13.37
CA LYS A 42 5.12 -21.45 -14.37
C LYS A 42 4.02 -20.43 -14.08
N ARG A 43 2.80 -20.89 -13.79
CA ARG A 43 1.68 -20.01 -13.42
C ARG A 43 1.97 -19.22 -12.15
N CYS A 44 2.52 -19.89 -11.12
CA CYS A 44 2.93 -19.24 -9.88
C CYS A 44 3.96 -18.12 -10.12
N ARG A 45 4.94 -18.35 -11.01
CA ARG A 45 5.92 -17.32 -11.38
C ARG A 45 5.28 -16.14 -12.09
N THR A 46 4.40 -16.37 -13.07
CA THR A 46 3.70 -15.30 -13.79
C THR A 46 2.88 -14.43 -12.83
N VAL A 47 2.10 -15.06 -11.94
CA VAL A 47 1.33 -14.34 -10.92
C VAL A 47 2.25 -13.60 -9.94
N GLY A 48 3.38 -14.20 -9.56
CA GLY A 48 4.38 -13.55 -8.72
C GLY A 48 4.95 -12.27 -9.33
N PHE A 49 5.28 -12.28 -10.62
CA PHE A 49 5.77 -11.08 -11.32
C PHE A 49 4.69 -10.02 -11.46
N ALA A 50 3.47 -10.40 -11.83
CA ALA A 50 2.34 -9.45 -11.91
C ALA A 50 2.09 -8.79 -10.55
N LEU A 51 2.09 -9.59 -9.48
CA LEU A 51 1.92 -9.11 -8.11
C LEU A 51 3.04 -8.14 -7.69
N GLN A 52 4.29 -8.43 -8.07
CA GLN A 52 5.42 -7.53 -7.79
C GLN A 52 5.30 -6.20 -8.54
N ALA A 53 4.87 -6.24 -9.81
CA ALA A 53 4.62 -5.04 -10.59
C ALA A 53 3.52 -4.17 -9.96
N GLU A 54 2.40 -4.79 -9.57
CA GLU A 54 1.30 -4.11 -8.87
C GLU A 54 1.74 -3.51 -7.54
N MET A 55 2.59 -4.20 -6.77
CA MET A 55 3.13 -3.64 -5.54
C MET A 55 3.98 -2.40 -5.81
N SER A 56 4.84 -2.45 -6.82
CA SER A 56 5.65 -1.29 -7.17
C SER A 56 4.77 -0.11 -7.59
N HIS A 57 3.74 -0.36 -8.39
CA HIS A 57 2.79 0.67 -8.81
C HIS A 57 2.00 1.23 -7.62
N PHE A 58 1.49 0.37 -6.74
CA PHE A 58 0.77 0.77 -5.54
C PHE A 58 1.64 1.61 -4.60
N HIS A 59 2.91 1.23 -4.40
CA HIS A 59 3.83 2.01 -3.57
C HIS A 59 4.09 3.41 -4.15
N GLN A 60 4.32 3.50 -5.47
CA GLN A 60 4.50 4.79 -6.15
C GLN A 60 3.25 5.67 -6.00
N GLN A 61 2.06 5.11 -6.25
CA GLN A 61 0.81 5.86 -6.13
C GLN A 61 0.57 6.34 -4.70
N ARG A 62 0.79 5.46 -3.73
CA ARG A 62 0.63 5.78 -2.31
C ARG A 62 1.53 6.92 -1.86
N GLU A 63 2.78 6.97 -2.31
CA GLU A 63 3.69 8.08 -1.98
C GLU A 63 3.17 9.42 -2.52
N VAL A 64 2.67 9.43 -3.76
CA VAL A 64 2.07 10.61 -4.38
C VAL A 64 0.82 11.05 -3.60
N ASP A 65 -0.08 10.13 -3.29
CA ASP A 65 -1.33 10.42 -2.59
C ASP A 65 -1.06 10.95 -1.17
N PHE A 66 -0.14 10.33 -0.43
CA PHE A 66 0.24 10.79 0.91
C PHE A 66 0.85 12.19 0.88
N LYS A 67 1.71 12.46 -0.11
CA LYS A 67 2.29 13.79 -0.28
C LYS A 67 1.20 14.83 -0.51
N GLN A 68 0.28 14.57 -1.44
CA GLN A 68 -0.82 15.48 -1.75
C GLN A 68 -1.75 15.68 -0.54
N MET A 69 -2.10 14.60 0.14
CA MET A 69 -2.93 14.62 1.35
C MET A 69 -2.29 15.50 2.44
N MET A 70 -0.99 15.30 2.72
CA MET A 70 -0.28 16.07 3.74
C MET A 70 -0.12 17.54 3.35
N GLN A 71 0.15 17.83 2.08
CA GLN A 71 0.21 19.20 1.58
C GLN A 71 -1.13 19.92 1.78
N ALA A 72 -2.24 19.31 1.33
CA ALA A 72 -3.57 19.88 1.49
C ALA A 72 -3.91 20.11 2.97
N TYR A 73 -3.65 19.12 3.82
CA TYR A 73 -3.90 19.23 5.26
C TYR A 73 -3.14 20.39 5.90
N LEU A 74 -1.83 20.50 5.65
CA LEU A 74 -1.01 21.56 6.24
C LEU A 74 -1.40 22.94 5.71
N THR A 75 -1.77 23.05 4.44
CA THR A 75 -2.29 24.31 3.87
C THR A 75 -3.55 24.76 4.59
N GLU A 76 -4.51 23.86 4.81
CA GLU A 76 -5.74 24.18 5.54
C GLU A 76 -5.48 24.50 7.02
N GLN A 77 -4.54 23.80 7.67
CA GLN A 77 -4.13 24.12 9.05
C GLN A 77 -3.55 25.53 9.16
N ILE A 78 -2.67 25.93 8.23
CA ILE A 78 -2.12 27.29 8.19
C ILE A 78 -3.25 28.32 8.04
N ALA A 79 -4.15 28.11 7.07
CA ALA A 79 -5.27 29.01 6.83
C ALA A 79 -6.19 29.12 8.06
N PHE A 80 -6.43 28.01 8.76
CA PHE A 80 -7.20 27.98 9.99
C PHE A 80 -6.56 28.86 11.08
N TYR A 81 -5.27 28.66 11.38
CA TYR A 81 -4.59 29.45 12.41
C TYR A 81 -4.46 30.93 12.04
N GLN A 82 -4.25 31.26 10.76
CA GLN A 82 -4.28 32.64 10.29
C GLN A 82 -5.63 33.31 10.57
N ARG A 83 -6.76 32.61 10.34
CA ARG A 83 -8.10 33.14 10.67
C ARG A 83 -8.26 33.36 12.17
N VAL A 84 -7.75 32.46 13.01
CA VAL A 84 -7.77 32.62 14.47
C VAL A 84 -6.99 33.88 14.87
N VAL A 85 -5.76 34.05 14.37
CA VAL A 85 -4.94 35.25 14.63
C VAL A 85 -5.67 36.52 14.21
N GLN A 86 -6.25 36.55 13.02
CA GLN A 86 -7.02 37.71 12.53
C GLN A 86 -8.22 38.06 13.40
N GLN A 87 -8.86 37.09 14.07
CA GLN A 87 -9.94 37.38 15.02
C GLN A 87 -9.39 38.00 16.29
N LEU A 88 -8.29 37.46 16.83
CA LEU A 88 -7.63 38.03 18.01
C LEU A 88 -7.13 39.46 17.76
N GLU A 89 -6.49 39.71 16.62
CA GLU A 89 -6.05 41.04 16.21
C GLU A 89 -7.22 42.02 16.06
N ARG A 90 -8.34 41.59 15.48
CA ARG A 90 -9.56 42.41 15.38
C ARG A 90 -10.08 42.81 16.76
N THR A 91 -10.16 41.85 17.68
CA THR A 91 -10.59 42.10 19.05
C THR A 91 -9.64 43.04 19.78
N LEU A 92 -8.31 42.87 19.60
CA LEU A 92 -7.31 43.73 20.21
C LEU A 92 -7.45 45.19 19.74
N ARG A 93 -7.67 45.43 18.45
CA ARG A 93 -7.86 46.80 17.90
C ARG A 93 -9.05 47.54 18.47
N MET A 94 -10.05 46.84 19.01
CA MET A 94 -11.18 47.49 19.69
C MET A 94 -10.75 48.22 20.96
N TYR A 95 -9.60 47.87 21.54
CA TYR A 95 -9.04 48.52 22.72
C TYR A 95 -8.11 49.70 22.40
N ASP A 96 -7.71 49.91 21.13
CA ASP A 96 -6.80 51.01 20.76
C ASP A 96 -7.46 52.41 20.87
N GLY A 97 -8.79 52.47 20.95
CA GLY A 97 -9.57 53.70 21.11
C GLY A 97 -10.19 53.93 22.49
N LEU A 98 -9.85 53.07 23.47
CA LEU A 98 -10.16 53.25 24.90
C LEU A 98 -9.01 53.97 25.61
#